data_AF-A0A7V3V1K6-F1
#
_entry.id   AF-A0A7V3V1K6-F1
#
_cell.length_a   1.000
_cell.length_b   1.000
_cell.length_c   1.000
_cell.angle_alpha   90.00
_cell.angle_beta   90.00
_cell.angle_gamma   90.00
#
_symmetry.space_group_name_H-M   'P 1'
#
loop_
_entity.id
_entity.type
_entity.pdbx_description
1 polymer ?
#
loop_
_entity_poly.entity_id
_entity_poly.type
_entity_poly.pdbx_seq_one_letter_code
_entity_poly.pdbx_strand_id
1 'polypeptide(L)'
;MFKLTRFLALFLSLLLFLQQSGFSQLAAELDISTHLTRLRNSLAVEKFRPLHLRYLSLDNQSNDLKLLLDKGDLKDLKEEVIQNTTTKLLEYFFIGLSLPNESFWVNLRPDSPDDIIDPLLAQTDIGKIFLEADLQLKKDTAQATNPQTPEGKLYWDRLYKKAEELFGSE
;
A
#
# COMPACT_ATOMS: atom_id res chain seq x y z
N MET A 1 44.24 -44.35 10.67
CA MET A 1 44.08 -42.90 10.44
C MET A 1 42.89 -42.52 9.56
N PHE A 2 42.69 -43.13 8.38
CA PHE A 2 41.62 -42.78 7.42
C PHE A 2 40.16 -42.97 7.87
N LYS A 3 39.89 -43.88 8.83
CA LYS A 3 38.51 -44.11 9.32
C LYS A 3 38.05 -43.04 10.34
N LEU A 4 38.99 -42.48 11.11
CA LEU A 4 38.70 -41.48 12.14
C LEU A 4 38.38 -40.11 11.52
N THR A 5 39.10 -39.71 10.47
CA THR A 5 38.85 -38.47 9.73
C THR A 5 37.50 -38.47 9.01
N ARG A 6 37.08 -39.63 8.48
CA ARG A 6 35.74 -39.80 7.87
C ARG A 6 34.61 -39.70 8.89
N PHE A 7 34.81 -40.26 10.08
CA PHE A 7 33.83 -40.16 11.17
C PHE A 7 33.73 -38.72 11.70
N LEU A 8 34.86 -38.02 11.82
CA LEU A 8 34.90 -36.63 12.23
C LEU A 8 34.21 -35.72 11.21
N ALA A 9 34.42 -35.96 9.91
CA ALA A 9 33.77 -35.21 8.83
C ALA A 9 32.24 -35.43 8.81
N LEU A 10 31.78 -36.67 9.01
CA LEU A 10 30.35 -36.98 9.11
C LEU A 10 29.73 -36.30 10.33
N PHE A 11 30.40 -36.34 11.48
CA PHE A 11 29.93 -35.69 12.69
C PHE A 11 29.87 -34.16 12.55
N LEU A 12 30.88 -33.55 11.91
CA LEU A 12 30.89 -32.11 11.63
C LEU A 12 29.78 -31.71 10.65
N SER A 13 29.52 -32.51 9.62
CA SER A 13 28.41 -32.27 8.70
C SER A 13 27.05 -32.37 9.39
N LEU A 14 26.88 -33.33 10.31
CA LEU A 14 25.65 -33.50 11.08
C LEU A 14 25.42 -32.31 12.01
N LEU A 15 26.47 -31.80 12.66
CA LEU A 15 26.42 -30.60 13.49
C LEU A 15 26.04 -29.35 12.69
N LEU A 16 26.55 -29.20 11.46
CA LEU A 16 26.19 -28.08 10.58
C LEU A 16 24.73 -28.15 10.11
N PHE A 17 24.21 -29.35 9.84
CA PHE A 17 22.78 -29.53 9.51
C PHE A 17 21.84 -29.22 10.69
N LEU A 18 22.28 -29.46 11.93
CA LEU A 18 21.50 -29.18 13.14
C LEU A 18 21.46 -27.70 13.54
N GLN A 19 22.34 -26.84 13.00
CA GLN A 19 22.34 -25.39 13.31
C GLN A 19 21.29 -24.59 12.52
N GLN A 20 20.76 -25.09 11.40
CA GLN A 20 19.84 -24.31 10.56
C GLN A 20 18.44 -24.09 11.19
N SER A 21 18.05 -24.90 12.17
CA SER A 21 16.72 -24.82 12.80
C SER A 21 16.62 -23.83 13.98
N GLY A 22 17.75 -23.30 14.48
CA GLY A 22 17.76 -22.43 15.67
C GLY A 22 17.70 -20.92 15.40
N PHE A 23 18.12 -20.47 14.21
CA PHE A 23 18.25 -19.03 13.92
C PHE A 23 17.04 -18.40 13.22
N SER A 24 16.09 -19.21 12.71
CA SER A 24 14.92 -18.68 12.00
C SER A 24 13.79 -18.19 12.93
N GLN A 25 13.89 -18.41 14.24
CA GLN A 25 12.81 -18.10 15.20
C GLN A 25 13.11 -16.87 16.09
N LEU A 26 14.28 -16.23 15.93
CA LEU A 26 14.68 -15.06 16.73
C LEU A 26 14.50 -13.72 16.02
N ALA A 27 14.11 -13.72 14.75
CA ALA A 27 13.55 -12.52 14.15
C ALA A 27 12.14 -12.38 14.73
N ALA A 28 11.94 -11.40 15.61
CA ALA A 28 10.61 -10.86 15.87
C ALA A 28 10.10 -10.28 14.55
N GLU A 29 9.52 -11.15 13.72
CA GLU A 29 8.77 -10.74 12.55
C GLU A 29 7.69 -9.83 13.10
N LEU A 30 7.76 -8.53 12.77
CA LEU A 30 6.64 -7.64 13.00
C LEU A 30 5.50 -8.25 12.19
N ASP A 31 4.60 -8.94 12.88
CA ASP A 31 3.38 -9.48 12.30
C ASP A 31 2.41 -8.31 12.09
N ILE A 32 2.79 -7.47 11.13
CA ILE A 32 2.02 -6.34 10.62
C ILE A 32 0.71 -6.89 10.08
N SER A 33 0.70 -8.10 9.51
CA SER A 33 -0.50 -8.80 9.04
C SER A 33 -1.54 -8.99 10.13
N THR A 34 -1.20 -9.50 11.32
CA THR A 34 -2.20 -9.64 12.39
C THR A 34 -2.60 -8.32 13.01
N HIS A 35 -1.69 -7.34 13.12
CA HIS A 35 -2.03 -6.00 13.60
C HIS A 35 -2.97 -5.27 12.64
N LEU A 36 -2.70 -5.30 11.33
CA LEU A 36 -3.57 -4.78 10.29
C LEU A 36 -4.90 -5.55 10.25
N THR A 37 -4.90 -6.86 10.46
CA THR A 37 -6.14 -7.65 10.50
C THR A 37 -7.01 -7.32 11.72
N ARG A 38 -6.40 -7.00 12.88
CA ARG A 38 -7.14 -6.48 14.04
C ARG A 38 -7.71 -5.09 13.78
N LEU A 39 -6.93 -4.18 13.20
CA LEU A 39 -7.42 -2.88 12.74
C LEU A 39 -8.56 -3.01 11.73
N ARG A 40 -8.45 -3.97 10.79
CA ARG A 40 -9.48 -4.29 9.79
C ARG A 40 -10.78 -4.81 10.40
N ASN A 41 -10.75 -5.40 11.59
CA ASN A 41 -11.95 -5.90 12.25
C ASN A 41 -12.61 -4.84 13.14
N SER A 42 -11.85 -3.83 13.62
CA SER A 42 -12.40 -2.69 14.37
C SER A 42 -12.88 -1.56 13.47
N LEU A 43 -12.25 -1.39 12.30
CA LEU A 43 -12.74 -0.55 11.23
C LEU A 43 -13.75 -1.38 10.45
N ALA A 44 -15.02 -1.00 10.45
CA ALA A 44 -15.96 -1.58 9.50
C ALA A 44 -15.41 -1.28 8.10
N VAL A 45 -14.71 -2.25 7.50
CA VAL A 45 -14.32 -2.16 6.10
C VAL A 45 -15.64 -2.17 5.35
N GLU A 46 -16.13 -0.98 5.01
CA GLU A 46 -17.11 -0.85 3.96
C GLU A 46 -16.49 -1.51 2.75
N LYS A 47 -16.91 -2.75 2.49
CA LYS A 47 -16.51 -3.51 1.32
C LYS A 47 -17.30 -2.97 0.14
N PHE A 48 -17.14 -1.67 -0.13
CA PHE A 48 -17.69 -1.03 -1.31
C PHE A 48 -16.78 -1.37 -2.49
N ARG A 49 -17.32 -2.12 -3.45
CA ARG A 49 -16.67 -2.39 -4.72
C ARG A 49 -17.28 -1.48 -5.77
N PRO A 50 -16.55 -0.46 -6.23
CA PRO A 50 -17.04 0.39 -7.32
C PRO A 50 -17.14 -0.42 -8.62
N LEU A 51 -17.69 0.22 -9.65
CA LEU A 51 -17.62 -0.30 -11.00
C LEU A 51 -16.16 -0.31 -11.46
N HIS A 52 -15.70 -1.44 -12.03
CA HIS A 52 -14.31 -1.60 -12.47
C HIS A 52 -14.23 -1.90 -13.97
N LEU A 53 -13.30 -1.26 -14.67
CA LEU A 53 -12.87 -1.68 -15.99
C LEU A 53 -11.97 -2.92 -15.87
N ARG A 54 -12.42 -4.05 -16.40
CA ARG A 54 -11.71 -5.34 -16.35
C ARG A 54 -10.98 -5.68 -17.63
N TYR A 55 -11.47 -5.15 -18.75
CA TYR A 55 -10.93 -5.44 -20.08
C TYR A 55 -11.13 -4.23 -20.98
N LEU A 56 -10.11 -3.95 -21.78
CA LEU A 56 -10.13 -2.99 -22.87
C LEU A 56 -9.43 -3.63 -24.05
N SER A 57 -10.05 -3.57 -25.23
CA SER A 57 -9.43 -3.95 -26.49
C SER A 57 -9.75 -2.91 -27.54
N LEU A 58 -8.73 -2.54 -28.31
CA LEU A 58 -8.84 -1.64 -29.45
C LEU A 58 -8.34 -2.37 -30.68
N ASP A 59 -9.18 -2.52 -31.68
CA ASP A 59 -8.79 -2.96 -33.01
C ASP A 59 -8.63 -1.74 -33.93
N ASN A 60 -7.39 -1.40 -34.28
CA ASN A 60 -7.08 -0.24 -35.11
C ASN A 60 -7.56 -0.37 -36.56
N GLN A 61 -7.81 -1.60 -37.06
CA GLN A 61 -8.25 -1.79 -38.45
C GLN A 61 -9.75 -1.56 -38.59
N SER A 62 -10.54 -2.03 -37.62
CA SER A 62 -11.99 -1.88 -37.60
C SER A 62 -12.47 -0.67 -36.78
N ASN A 63 -11.55 -0.01 -36.05
CA ASN A 63 -11.84 1.04 -35.08
C ASN A 63 -12.84 0.58 -33.99
N ASP A 64 -12.75 -0.70 -33.60
CA ASP A 64 -13.64 -1.34 -32.63
C ASP A 64 -13.03 -1.28 -31.23
N LEU A 65 -13.74 -0.62 -30.30
CA LEU A 65 -13.36 -0.51 -28.89
C LEU A 65 -14.29 -1.39 -28.05
N LYS A 66 -13.73 -2.45 -27.45
CA LYS A 66 -14.45 -3.38 -26.57
C LYS A 66 -14.05 -3.16 -25.12
N LEU A 67 -15.06 -3.06 -24.25
CA LEU A 67 -14.90 -2.87 -22.82
C LEU A 67 -15.64 -3.97 -22.06
N LEU A 68 -15.05 -4.47 -20.97
CA LEU A 68 -15.75 -5.29 -19.99
C LEU A 68 -15.72 -4.59 -18.65
N LEU A 69 -16.91 -4.34 -18.09
CA LEU A 69 -17.09 -3.68 -16.81
C LEU A 69 -17.61 -4.69 -15.79
N ASP A 70 -17.00 -4.70 -14.61
CA ASP A 70 -17.52 -5.37 -13.43
C ASP A 70 -18.37 -4.36 -12.65
N LYS A 71 -19.66 -4.66 -12.48
CA LYS A 71 -20.61 -3.77 -11.81
C LYS A 71 -20.30 -3.53 -10.32
N GLY A 72 -19.49 -4.39 -9.70
CA GLY A 72 -19.23 -4.32 -8.26
C GLY A 72 -20.52 -4.38 -7.46
N ASP A 73 -20.69 -3.42 -6.55
CA ASP A 73 -21.85 -3.35 -5.64
C ASP A 73 -22.92 -2.32 -6.10
N LEU A 74 -22.84 -1.83 -7.34
CA LEU A 74 -23.91 -1.01 -7.93
C LEU A 74 -25.23 -1.79 -7.96
N LYS A 75 -26.24 -1.21 -7.30
CA LYS A 75 -27.60 -1.78 -7.23
C LYS A 75 -28.44 -1.40 -8.45
N ASP A 76 -28.36 -0.13 -8.86
CA ASP A 76 -29.14 0.40 -9.98
C ASP A 76 -28.26 0.60 -11.21
N LEU A 77 -28.50 -0.24 -12.22
CA LEU A 77 -27.83 -0.18 -13.53
C LEU A 77 -28.54 0.83 -14.44
N LYS A 78 -28.59 2.10 -14.01
CA LYS A 78 -29.06 3.18 -14.90
C LYS A 78 -28.03 3.41 -15.99
N GLU A 79 -28.47 3.41 -17.24
CA GLU A 79 -27.61 3.57 -18.41
C GLU A 79 -26.71 4.80 -18.30
N GLU A 80 -27.27 5.95 -17.90
CA GLU A 80 -26.54 7.21 -17.70
C GLU A 80 -25.40 7.07 -16.68
N VAL A 81 -25.63 6.38 -15.56
CA VAL A 81 -24.61 6.18 -14.51
C VAL A 81 -23.48 5.30 -15.05
N ILE A 82 -23.82 4.24 -15.78
CA ILE A 82 -22.84 3.34 -16.38
C ILE A 82 -22.00 4.09 -17.41
N GLN A 83 -22.63 4.84 -18.32
CA GLN A 83 -21.93 5.61 -19.36
C GLN A 83 -20.99 6.67 -18.76
N ASN A 84 -21.48 7.45 -17.79
CA ASN A 84 -20.67 8.48 -17.13
C ASN A 84 -19.50 7.87 -16.35
N THR A 85 -19.74 6.78 -15.61
CA THR A 85 -18.68 6.10 -14.85
C THR A 85 -17.66 5.46 -15.77
N THR A 86 -18.10 4.85 -16.88
CA THR A 86 -17.22 4.24 -17.88
C THR A 86 -16.35 5.28 -18.55
N THR A 87 -16.92 6.42 -18.92
CA THR A 87 -16.18 7.56 -19.49
C THR A 87 -15.10 8.02 -18.53
N LYS A 88 -15.44 8.21 -17.24
CA LYS A 88 -14.48 8.57 -16.19
C LYS A 88 -13.35 7.56 -16.04
N LEU A 89 -13.66 6.27 -16.06
CA LEU A 89 -12.65 5.20 -15.96
C LEU A 89 -11.70 5.19 -17.16
N LEU A 90 -12.21 5.44 -18.37
CA LEU A 90 -11.38 5.57 -19.56
C LEU A 90 -10.51 6.83 -19.50
N GLU A 91 -11.06 7.97 -19.08
CA GLU A 91 -10.28 9.19 -18.85
C GLU A 91 -9.11 8.91 -17.92
N TYR A 92 -9.36 8.24 -16.78
CA TYR A 92 -8.30 7.91 -15.83
C TYR A 92 -7.26 6.94 -16.40
N PHE A 93 -7.72 5.94 -17.16
CA PHE A 93 -6.83 5.01 -17.84
C PHE A 93 -5.92 5.74 -18.84
N PHE A 94 -6.47 6.64 -19.65
CA PHE A 94 -5.70 7.41 -20.63
C PHE A 94 -4.78 8.43 -19.98
N ILE A 95 -5.15 9.06 -18.86
CA ILE A 95 -4.22 9.88 -18.07
C ILE A 95 -3.04 9.03 -17.61
N GLY A 96 -3.30 7.80 -17.14
CA GLY A 96 -2.27 6.83 -16.78
C GLY A 96 -1.30 6.49 -17.92
N LEU A 97 -1.78 6.44 -19.16
CA LEU A 97 -0.94 6.24 -20.34
C LEU A 97 -0.22 7.50 -20.83
N SER A 98 -0.76 8.68 -20.53
CA SER A 98 -0.31 9.95 -21.09
C SER A 98 0.75 10.65 -20.23
N LEU A 99 0.73 10.42 -18.91
CA LEU A 99 1.67 11.04 -17.98
C LEU A 99 2.93 10.18 -17.77
N PRO A 100 4.09 10.80 -17.54
CA PRO A 100 5.28 10.10 -17.08
C PRO A 100 5.05 9.42 -15.73
N ASN A 101 5.72 8.29 -15.48
CA ASN A 101 5.56 7.54 -14.23
C ASN A 101 5.97 8.37 -13.00
N GLU A 102 6.96 9.24 -13.16
CA GLU A 102 7.47 10.16 -12.15
C GLU A 102 6.52 11.32 -11.82
N SER A 103 5.44 11.52 -12.58
CA SER A 103 4.46 12.59 -12.31
C SER A 103 3.41 12.21 -11.25
N PHE A 104 3.33 10.94 -10.85
CA PHE A 104 2.30 10.45 -9.93
C PHE A 104 2.67 10.64 -8.45
N TRP A 105 2.78 11.89 -8.00
CA TRP A 105 3.04 12.21 -6.60
C TRP A 105 2.30 13.47 -6.13
N VAL A 106 2.07 13.53 -4.82
CA VAL A 106 1.57 14.70 -4.08
C VAL A 106 2.27 14.78 -2.74
N ASN A 107 2.27 15.96 -2.13
CA ASN A 107 2.92 16.22 -0.87
C ASN A 107 2.19 17.35 -0.12
N LEU A 108 1.49 17.02 0.96
CA LEU A 108 0.83 18.00 1.83
C LEU A 108 1.65 18.36 3.08
N ARG A 109 2.97 18.44 2.94
CA ARG A 109 3.85 18.87 4.03
C ARG A 109 3.72 20.38 4.26
N PRO A 110 3.49 20.85 5.51
CA PRO A 110 3.37 22.28 5.80
C PRO A 110 4.64 23.10 5.51
N ASP A 111 5.82 22.47 5.54
CA ASP A 111 7.13 23.09 5.34
C ASP A 111 7.57 23.16 3.86
N SER A 112 6.73 22.68 2.94
CA SER A 112 7.03 22.56 1.51
C SER A 112 5.88 23.06 0.62
N PRO A 113 5.39 24.30 0.82
CA PRO A 113 4.18 24.79 0.15
C PRO A 113 4.32 24.94 -1.37
N ASP A 114 5.55 25.00 -1.89
CA ASP A 114 5.81 25.13 -3.33
C ASP A 114 5.86 23.77 -4.05
N ASP A 115 5.96 22.67 -3.30
CA ASP A 115 6.09 21.30 -3.83
C ASP A 115 4.89 20.43 -3.41
N ILE A 116 3.69 20.84 -3.84
CA ILE A 116 2.43 20.17 -3.46
C ILE A 116 2.08 18.99 -4.38
N ILE A 117 2.30 19.14 -5.68
CA ILE A 117 1.86 18.20 -6.71
C ILE A 117 2.66 18.43 -7.99
N ASP A 118 2.87 17.36 -8.78
CA ASP A 118 3.43 17.48 -10.12
C ASP A 118 2.58 18.39 -11.03
N PRO A 119 3.18 19.31 -11.81
CA PRO A 119 2.43 20.24 -12.66
C PRO A 119 1.57 19.60 -13.75
N LEU A 120 1.95 18.42 -14.28
CA LEU A 120 1.14 17.70 -15.25
C LEU A 120 -0.02 16.99 -14.57
N LEU A 121 0.24 16.35 -13.43
CA LEU A 121 -0.80 15.69 -12.64
C LEU A 121 -1.85 16.70 -12.14
N ALA A 122 -1.43 17.91 -11.76
CA ALA A 122 -2.29 19.00 -11.30
C ALA A 122 -3.35 19.46 -12.32
N GLN A 123 -3.12 19.20 -13.60
CA GLN A 123 -4.05 19.53 -14.69
C GLN A 123 -5.13 18.45 -14.90
N THR A 124 -5.14 17.40 -14.06
CA THR A 124 -6.03 16.25 -14.20
C THR A 124 -6.91 16.06 -12.97
N ASP A 125 -8.06 15.41 -13.14
CA ASP A 125 -8.91 15.02 -12.02
C ASP A 125 -8.22 13.99 -11.10
N ILE A 126 -7.28 13.19 -11.61
CA ILE A 126 -6.48 12.27 -10.80
C ILE A 126 -5.63 13.05 -9.79
N GLY A 127 -5.09 14.21 -10.14
CA GLY A 127 -4.32 15.04 -9.22
C GLY A 127 -5.12 15.47 -8.00
N LYS A 128 -6.39 15.88 -8.22
CA LYS A 128 -7.32 16.17 -7.12
C LYS A 128 -7.56 14.94 -6.24
N ILE A 129 -7.79 13.78 -6.85
CA ILE A 129 -7.98 12.51 -6.11
C ILE A 129 -6.76 12.16 -5.27
N PHE A 130 -5.55 12.33 -5.81
CA PHE A 130 -4.31 12.07 -5.07
C PHE A 130 -4.18 12.99 -3.85
N LEU A 131 -4.48 14.28 -3.99
CA LEU A 131 -4.46 15.23 -2.89
C LEU A 131 -5.49 14.87 -1.80
N GLU A 132 -6.71 14.50 -2.21
CA GLU A 132 -7.75 14.05 -1.27
C GLU A 132 -7.35 12.77 -0.53
N ALA A 133 -6.74 11.81 -1.23
CA ALA A 133 -6.24 10.58 -0.64
C ALA A 133 -5.09 10.82 0.36
N ASP A 134 -4.12 11.68 0.02
CA ASP A 134 -3.03 12.04 0.94
C ASP A 134 -3.55 12.78 2.17
N LEU A 135 -4.53 13.68 1.99
CA LEU A 135 -5.18 14.38 3.10
C LEU A 135 -5.92 13.40 4.02
N GLN A 136 -6.67 12.47 3.45
CA GLN A 136 -7.39 11.46 4.21
C GLN A 136 -6.43 10.55 4.99
N LEU A 137 -5.37 10.06 4.34
CA LEU A 137 -4.32 9.27 4.98
C LEU A 137 -3.70 10.01 6.17
N LYS A 138 -3.40 11.30 6.01
CA LYS A 138 -2.84 12.13 7.09
C LYS A 138 -3.81 12.30 8.26
N LYS A 139 -5.10 12.55 7.98
CA LYS A 139 -6.15 12.62 9.01
C LYS A 139 -6.29 11.31 9.78
N ASP A 140 -6.35 10.20 9.07
CA ASP A 140 -6.49 8.87 9.67
C ASP A 140 -5.27 8.52 10.52
N THR A 141 -4.07 8.82 10.03
CA THR A 141 -2.82 8.64 10.78
C THR A 141 -2.79 9.50 12.04
N ALA A 142 -3.18 10.76 11.95
CA ALA A 142 -3.24 11.67 13.10
C ALA A 142 -4.25 11.19 14.15
N GLN A 143 -5.41 10.67 13.71
CA GLN A 143 -6.40 10.08 14.63
C GLN A 143 -5.86 8.81 15.30
N ALA A 144 -5.25 7.92 14.51
CA ALA A 144 -4.69 6.66 15.01
C ALA A 144 -3.50 6.87 15.98
N THR A 145 -2.76 7.97 15.83
CA THR A 145 -1.58 8.29 16.65
C THR A 145 -1.83 9.43 17.64
N ASN A 146 -3.07 9.82 17.90
CA ASN A 146 -3.37 10.95 18.79
C ASN A 146 -2.88 10.67 20.23
N PRO A 147 -1.92 11.43 20.80
CA PRO A 147 -1.38 11.18 22.14
C PRO A 147 -2.40 11.36 23.27
N GLN A 148 -3.58 11.93 22.98
CA GLN A 148 -4.69 12.02 23.93
C GLN A 148 -5.46 10.71 24.08
N THR A 149 -5.28 9.73 23.19
CA THR A 149 -5.87 8.38 23.32
C THR A 149 -4.88 7.41 23.98
N PRO A 150 -5.36 6.35 24.67
CA PRO A 150 -4.47 5.35 25.25
C PRO A 150 -3.53 4.69 24.22
N GLU A 151 -4.05 4.38 23.04
CA GLU A 151 -3.31 3.75 21.95
C GLU A 151 -2.26 4.69 21.37
N GLY A 152 -2.62 5.96 21.13
CA GLY A 152 -1.69 6.95 20.60
C GLY A 152 -0.59 7.31 21.61
N LYS A 153 -0.91 7.43 22.91
CA LYS A 153 0.11 7.60 23.95
C LYS A 153 1.13 6.46 23.93
N LEU A 154 0.66 5.22 23.86
CA LEU A 154 1.53 4.04 23.78
C LEU A 154 2.40 4.04 22.52
N TYR A 155 1.85 4.48 21.39
CA TYR A 155 2.61 4.64 20.14
C TYR A 155 3.78 5.63 20.33
N TRP A 156 3.51 6.83 20.84
CA TRP A 156 4.54 7.86 21.03
C TRP A 156 5.57 7.46 22.10
N ASP A 157 5.15 6.87 23.22
CA ASP A 157 6.05 6.36 24.26
C ASP A 157 7.07 5.35 23.67
N ARG A 158 6.60 4.44 22.80
CA ARG A 158 7.46 3.46 22.11
C ARG A 158 8.36 4.13 21.08
N LEU A 159 7.83 5.08 20.31
CA LEU A 159 8.58 5.79 19.27
C LEU A 159 9.76 6.53 19.89
N TYR A 160 9.53 7.33 20.93
CA TYR A 160 10.57 8.09 21.60
C TYR A 160 11.59 7.20 22.30
N LYS A 161 11.15 6.14 22.98
CA LYS A 161 12.06 5.14 23.54
C LYS A 161 12.97 4.54 22.45
N LYS A 162 12.40 4.22 21.28
CA LYS A 162 13.18 3.65 20.19
C LYS A 162 14.16 4.65 19.59
N ALA A 163 13.77 5.91 19.49
CA ALA A 163 14.64 6.99 19.04
C ALA A 163 15.84 7.14 19.99
N GLU A 164 15.61 7.12 21.31
CA GLU A 164 16.68 7.19 22.32
C GLU A 164 17.64 6.00 22.22
N GLU A 165 17.14 4.78 22.03
CA GLU A 165 17.98 3.58 21.83
C GLU A 165 18.89 3.67 20.59
N LEU A 166 18.43 4.33 19.52
CA LEU A 166 19.13 4.38 18.23
C LEU A 166 20.08 5.58 18.12
N PHE A 167 19.67 6.73 18.66
CA PHE A 167 20.36 8.00 18.46
C PHE A 167 20.96 8.57 19.76
N GLY A 168 20.68 7.94 20.90
CA GLY A 168 21.00 8.48 22.23
C GLY A 168 19.94 9.46 22.73
N SER A 169 19.95 9.73 24.03
CA SER A 169 19.25 10.90 24.58
C SER A 169 20.09 12.14 24.27
N GLU A 170 19.48 13.19 23.74
CA GLU A 170 20.07 14.54 23.81
C GLU A 170 20.11 15.06 25.26
#